data_AF-A0A920RIR0-F1
#
_entry.id   AF-A0A920RIR0-F1
#
_cell.length_a   1.000
_cell.length_b   1.000
_cell.length_c   1.000
_cell.angle_alpha   90.00
_cell.angle_beta   90.00
_cell.angle_gamma   90.00
#
_symmetry.space_group_name_H-M   'P 1'
#
loop_
_entity.id
_entity.type
_entity.pdbx_description
1 polymer ?
#
loop_
_entity_poly.entity_id
_entity_poly.type
_entity_poly.pdbx_seq_one_letter_code
_entity_poly.pdbx_strand_id
1 'polypeptide(L)'
;MDARGQQKLIATGFLRNVEDPTTQAQYGVKERYDVLFDVMKTVSSSLLGLTLECARCHSHKYDPIPQRDFYRFMACFEPAMNVHDWKKGPRPVPEHGFECGEDRDRHPQRVGRRSAQGAWRHVLRAPRRLRRRAPVRPIGRSRG
;
A
#
# COMPACT_ATOMS: atom_id res chain seq x y z
N MET A 1 -0.63 12.90 -13.87
CA MET A 1 -1.34 11.65 -14.20
C MET A 1 -2.83 11.92 -14.11
N ASP A 2 -3.63 11.49 -15.08
CA ASP A 2 -5.06 11.76 -15.16
C ASP A 2 -5.89 10.79 -14.29
N ALA A 3 -7.13 11.15 -13.98
CA ALA A 3 -8.01 10.35 -13.11
C ALA A 3 -8.32 8.95 -13.70
N ARG A 4 -8.47 8.85 -15.02
CA ARG A 4 -8.72 7.56 -15.70
C ARG A 4 -7.48 6.69 -15.69
N GLY A 5 -6.30 7.27 -15.91
CA GLY A 5 -5.02 6.58 -15.71
C GLY A 5 -4.91 5.99 -14.30
N GLN A 6 -5.34 6.74 -13.28
CA GLN A 6 -5.25 6.30 -11.89
C GLN A 6 -6.18 5.12 -11.59
N GLN A 7 -7.41 5.16 -12.09
CA GLN A 7 -8.33 4.03 -11.98
C GLN A 7 -7.78 2.76 -12.63
N LYS A 8 -7.11 2.86 -13.79
CA LYS A 8 -6.48 1.70 -14.43
C LYS A 8 -5.38 1.09 -13.57
N LEU A 9 -4.51 1.91 -12.99
CA LEU A 9 -3.45 1.42 -12.09
C LEU A 9 -4.02 0.77 -10.84
N ILE A 10 -5.07 1.35 -10.24
CA ILE A 10 -5.77 0.77 -9.08
C ILE A 10 -6.34 -0.60 -9.44
N ALA A 11 -7.00 -0.71 -10.60
CA ALA A 11 -7.59 -1.97 -11.06
C ALA A 11 -6.53 -3.07 -11.28
N THR A 12 -5.36 -2.72 -11.83
CA THR A 12 -4.27 -3.68 -12.07
C THR A 12 -3.36 -3.90 -10.86
N GLY A 13 -3.56 -3.15 -9.76
CA GLY A 13 -2.68 -3.19 -8.59
C GLY A 13 -2.57 -4.58 -7.95
N PHE A 14 -3.60 -5.42 -8.09
CA PHE A 14 -3.58 -6.79 -7.60
C PHE A 14 -2.42 -7.62 -8.16
N LEU A 15 -2.00 -7.40 -9.41
CA LEU A 15 -0.89 -8.10 -10.05
C LEU A 15 0.48 -7.75 -9.46
N ARG A 16 0.54 -6.75 -8.56
CA ARG A 16 1.77 -6.30 -7.89
C ARG A 16 1.92 -6.84 -6.47
N ASN A 17 1.08 -7.78 -6.04
CA ASN A 17 1.17 -8.44 -4.72
C ASN A 17 2.26 -9.54 -4.66
N VAL A 18 3.15 -9.57 -5.64
CA VAL A 18 4.25 -10.52 -5.74
C VAL A 18 5.54 -9.79 -5.46
N GLU A 19 6.49 -10.50 -4.86
CA GLU A 19 7.84 -9.97 -4.68
C GLU A 19 8.46 -9.62 -6.04
N ASP A 20 8.86 -8.37 -6.20
CA ASP A 20 9.49 -7.89 -7.41
C ASP A 20 10.89 -7.35 -7.10
N PRO A 21 11.94 -8.17 -7.31
CA PRO A 21 13.32 -7.79 -7.01
C PRO A 21 13.94 -6.91 -8.11
N THR A 22 13.15 -6.14 -8.87
CA THR A 22 13.64 -5.24 -9.94
C THR A 22 14.76 -4.29 -9.50
N THR A 23 14.88 -3.98 -8.21
CA THR A 23 15.92 -3.12 -7.64
C THR A 23 17.21 -3.85 -7.26
N GLN A 24 17.23 -5.19 -7.30
CA GLN A 24 18.39 -5.99 -6.92
C GLN A 24 19.47 -6.01 -8.02
N ALA A 25 20.74 -6.11 -7.60
CA ALA A 25 21.88 -6.11 -8.52
C ALA A 25 21.88 -7.30 -9.50
N GLN A 26 21.33 -8.45 -9.09
CA GLN A 26 21.26 -9.68 -9.91
C GLN A 26 19.88 -9.89 -10.54
N TYR A 27 19.25 -8.82 -11.05
CA TYR A 27 17.93 -8.91 -11.69
C TYR A 27 18.02 -9.21 -13.20
N GLY A 28 18.13 -10.50 -13.53
CA GLY A 28 18.23 -11.02 -14.89
C GLY A 28 16.90 -11.50 -15.47
N VAL A 29 16.98 -12.24 -16.58
CA VAL A 29 15.80 -12.81 -17.26
C VAL A 29 15.14 -13.90 -16.42
N LYS A 30 15.92 -14.71 -15.70
CA LYS A 30 15.42 -15.78 -14.84
C LYS A 30 14.53 -15.22 -13.74
N GLU A 31 14.97 -14.17 -13.06
CA GLU A 31 14.26 -13.55 -11.95
C GLU A 31 12.93 -12.94 -12.42
N ARG A 32 12.89 -12.36 -13.63
CA ARG A 32 11.65 -11.85 -14.24
C ARG A 32 10.64 -12.95 -14.54
N TYR A 33 11.12 -14.12 -14.98
CA TYR A 33 10.25 -15.29 -15.13
C TYR A 33 9.73 -15.77 -13.77
N ASP A 34 10.56 -15.76 -12.72
CA ASP A 34 10.12 -16.13 -11.37
C ASP A 34 8.99 -15.19 -10.88
N VAL A 35 9.11 -13.87 -11.09
CA VAL A 35 8.01 -12.91 -10.82
C VAL A 35 6.75 -13.27 -11.62
N LEU A 36 6.89 -13.58 -12.90
CA LEU A 36 5.75 -13.94 -13.76
C LEU A 36 5.07 -15.24 -13.28
N PHE A 37 5.84 -16.23 -12.84
CA PHE A 37 5.31 -17.47 -12.26
C PHE A 37 4.55 -17.22 -10.96
N ASP A 38 5.05 -16.34 -10.10
CA ASP A 38 4.41 -16.00 -8.84
C ASP A 38 3.12 -15.18 -9.05
N VAL A 39 3.08 -14.31 -10.08
CA VAL A 39 1.83 -13.62 -10.45
C VAL A 39 0.79 -14.62 -10.93
N MET A 40 1.18 -15.56 -11.80
CA MET A 40 0.26 -16.62 -12.24
C MET A 40 -0.28 -17.45 -11.08
N LYS A 41 0.60 -17.85 -10.16
CA LYS A 41 0.22 -18.55 -8.92
C LYS A 41 -0.80 -17.75 -8.12
N THR A 42 -0.54 -16.46 -7.91
CA THR A 42 -1.42 -15.58 -7.12
C THR A 42 -2.78 -15.44 -7.78
N VAL A 43 -2.81 -15.23 -9.09
CA VAL A 43 -4.04 -15.13 -9.88
C VAL A 43 -4.82 -16.45 -9.87
N SER A 44 -4.16 -17.57 -10.14
CA SER A 44 -4.83 -18.87 -10.24
C SER A 44 -5.39 -19.31 -8.89
N SER A 45 -4.63 -19.14 -7.81
CA SER A 45 -5.05 -19.52 -6.47
C SER A 45 -6.14 -18.60 -5.92
N SER A 46 -6.02 -17.28 -6.10
CA SER A 46 -6.95 -16.32 -5.48
C SER A 46 -8.23 -16.11 -6.29
N LEU A 47 -8.16 -16.12 -7.62
CA LEU A 47 -9.31 -15.82 -8.48
C LEU A 47 -9.98 -17.07 -9.05
N LEU A 48 -9.20 -18.10 -9.39
CA LEU A 48 -9.72 -19.32 -10.01
C LEU A 48 -9.88 -20.48 -9.03
N GLY A 49 -9.27 -20.39 -7.84
CA GLY A 49 -9.22 -21.49 -6.88
C GLY A 49 -8.41 -22.70 -7.39
N LEU A 50 -7.48 -22.47 -8.33
CA LEU A 50 -6.68 -23.51 -8.98
C LEU A 50 -5.20 -23.40 -8.60
N THR A 51 -4.57 -24.55 -8.33
CA THR A 51 -3.13 -24.68 -8.10
C THR A 51 -2.44 -25.11 -9.39
N LEU A 52 -1.90 -24.15 -10.14
CA LEU A 52 -1.28 -24.43 -11.44
C LEU A 52 0.23 -24.69 -11.37
N GLU A 53 0.87 -24.58 -10.19
CA GLU A 53 2.33 -24.59 -10.10
C GLU A 53 2.96 -25.92 -10.54
N CYS A 54 2.28 -27.05 -10.30
CA CYS A 54 2.78 -28.36 -10.76
C CYS A 54 2.80 -28.46 -12.29
N ALA A 55 1.89 -27.77 -12.97
CA ALA A 55 1.79 -27.77 -14.42
C ALA A 55 2.98 -27.09 -15.12
N ARG A 56 3.83 -26.37 -14.37
CA ARG A 56 5.05 -25.71 -14.86
C ARG A 56 6.06 -26.69 -15.44
N CYS A 57 6.24 -27.84 -14.80
CA CYS A 57 7.32 -28.77 -15.13
C CYS A 57 6.83 -30.05 -15.81
N HIS A 58 5.57 -30.42 -15.60
CA HIS A 58 4.94 -31.59 -16.20
C HIS A 58 3.43 -31.36 -16.31
N SER A 59 2.71 -32.21 -17.04
CA SER A 59 1.23 -32.13 -17.01
C SER A 59 0.72 -32.34 -15.58
N HIS A 60 -0.30 -31.57 -15.18
CA HIS A 60 -0.81 -31.58 -13.82
C HIS A 60 -1.22 -33.01 -13.40
N LYS A 61 -0.91 -33.38 -12.15
CA LYS A 61 -1.01 -34.77 -11.69
C LYS A 61 -2.45 -35.28 -11.63
N TYR A 62 -3.36 -34.44 -11.13
CA TYR A 62 -4.73 -34.83 -10.81
C TYR A 62 -5.74 -34.26 -11.81
N ASP A 63 -5.44 -33.09 -12.38
CA ASP A 63 -6.34 -32.37 -13.27
C ASP A 63 -5.88 -32.50 -14.71
N PRO A 64 -6.80 -32.53 -15.70
CA PRO A 64 -6.46 -32.61 -17.12
C PRO A 64 -5.91 -31.29 -17.67
N ILE A 65 -4.93 -30.69 -16.99
CA ILE A 65 -4.26 -29.45 -17.36
C ILE A 65 -2.88 -29.82 -17.90
N PRO A 66 -2.70 -29.83 -19.23
CA PRO A 66 -1.41 -30.11 -19.83
C PRO A 66 -0.46 -28.93 -19.64
N GLN A 67 0.85 -29.20 -19.59
CA GLN A 67 1.88 -28.17 -19.43
C GLN A 67 1.78 -27.06 -20.50
N ARG A 68 1.36 -27.38 -21.72
CA ARG A 68 1.14 -26.38 -22.78
C ARG A 68 0.12 -25.31 -22.37
N ASP A 69 -0.92 -25.68 -21.63
CA ASP A 69 -1.98 -24.74 -21.25
C ASP A 69 -1.53 -23.83 -20.09
N PHE A 70 -0.62 -24.32 -19.24
CA PHE A 70 0.09 -23.47 -18.28
C PHE A 70 0.85 -22.33 -18.98
N TYR A 71 1.62 -22.64 -20.03
CA TYR A 71 2.35 -21.61 -20.77
C TYR A 71 1.44 -20.72 -21.63
N ARG A 72 0.30 -21.22 -22.11
CA ARG A 72 -0.72 -20.38 -22.77
C ARG A 72 -1.35 -19.40 -21.79
N PHE A 73 -1.59 -19.82 -20.55
CA PHE A 73 -2.06 -18.93 -19.49
C PHE A 73 -1.01 -17.85 -19.17
N MET A 74 0.27 -18.21 -19.12
CA MET A 74 1.38 -17.27 -18.97
C MET A 74 1.41 -16.22 -20.08
N ALA A 75 1.17 -16.63 -21.33
CA ALA A 75 1.17 -15.74 -22.48
C ALA A 75 0.11 -14.61 -22.39
N CYS A 76 -0.97 -14.79 -21.62
CA CYS A 76 -1.94 -13.73 -21.37
C CYS A 76 -1.36 -12.53 -20.60
N PHE A 77 -0.31 -12.75 -19.81
CA PHE A 77 0.32 -11.73 -18.96
C PHE A 77 1.57 -11.13 -19.57
N GLU A 78 2.19 -11.81 -20.54
CA GLU A 78 3.43 -11.38 -21.19
C GLU A 78 3.36 -9.94 -21.74
N PRO A 79 2.27 -9.47 -22.38
CA PRO A 79 2.23 -8.11 -22.92
C PRO A 79 2.34 -7.01 -21.84
N ALA A 80 1.91 -7.32 -20.61
CA ALA A 80 2.00 -6.40 -19.49
C ALA A 80 3.30 -6.59 -18.67
N MET A 81 3.88 -7.79 -18.69
CA MET A 81 5.06 -8.21 -17.93
C MET A 81 6.09 -8.88 -18.84
N ASN A 82 6.57 -8.12 -19.81
CA ASN A 82 7.53 -8.61 -20.80
C ASN A 82 8.89 -8.86 -20.13
N VAL A 83 9.34 -10.11 -20.13
CA VAL A 83 10.60 -10.54 -19.50
C VAL A 83 11.84 -10.00 -20.20
N HIS A 84 11.75 -9.67 -21.48
CA HIS A 84 12.84 -9.11 -22.28
C HIS A 84 12.89 -7.57 -22.18
N ASP A 85 11.73 -6.92 -22.12
CA ASP A 85 11.55 -5.47 -21.95
C ASP A 85 10.97 -5.12 -20.57
N TRP A 86 11.67 -5.54 -19.51
CA TRP A 86 11.20 -5.32 -18.15
C TRP A 86 11.46 -3.90 -17.67
N LYS A 87 10.41 -3.22 -17.25
CA LYS A 87 10.49 -1.82 -16.80
C LYS A 87 11.13 -1.73 -15.42
N LYS A 88 12.25 -1.00 -15.34
CA LYS A 88 12.91 -0.70 -14.06
C LYS A 88 12.15 0.42 -13.33
N GLY A 89 12.00 0.26 -12.02
CA GLY A 89 11.46 1.29 -11.15
C GLY A 89 12.32 2.57 -11.14
N PRO A 90 11.78 3.70 -10.65
CA PRO A 90 12.52 4.96 -10.61
C PRO A 90 13.72 4.87 -9.66
N ARG A 91 14.91 4.76 -10.27
CA ARG A 91 16.27 4.68 -9.69
C ARG A 91 16.51 3.53 -8.69
N PRO A 92 17.75 2.99 -8.67
CA PRO A 92 18.16 2.11 -7.59
C PRO A 92 18.01 2.85 -6.26
N VAL A 93 17.46 2.17 -5.24
CA VAL A 93 17.72 2.58 -3.87
C VAL A 93 19.24 2.54 -3.68
N PRO A 94 19.87 3.59 -3.11
CA PRO A 94 21.30 3.56 -2.85
C PRO A 94 21.64 2.26 -2.09
N GLU A 95 22.66 1.56 -2.57
CA GLU A 95 23.26 0.39 -1.93
C GLU A 95 23.69 0.67 -0.48
N HIS A 96 23.83 1.95 -0.15
CA HIS A 96 24.03 2.49 1.19
C HIS A 96 22.71 2.95 1.81
N GLY A 97 21.82 1.99 2.08
CA GLY A 97 20.64 2.19 2.91
C GLY A 97 19.60 3.18 2.39
N PHE A 98 18.41 3.10 2.97
CA PHE A 98 17.70 4.34 3.23
C PHE A 98 18.67 5.17 4.08
N GLU A 99 19.20 6.27 3.54
CA GLU A 99 19.30 7.44 4.39
C GLU A 99 17.86 7.69 4.84
N CYS A 100 17.50 7.13 6.00
CA CYS A 100 16.54 7.78 6.87
C CYS A 100 17.12 9.17 7.00
N GLY A 101 16.63 10.09 6.17
CA GLY A 101 17.29 11.36 6.00
C GLY A 101 17.59 11.90 7.39
N GLU A 102 18.79 12.43 7.58
CA GLU A 102 19.11 13.34 8.68
C GLU A 102 18.22 14.62 8.64
N ASP A 103 17.01 14.54 8.09
CA ASP A 103 15.89 15.44 8.33
C ASP A 103 15.16 15.10 9.64
N ARG A 104 15.78 14.32 10.55
CA ARG A 104 15.36 14.29 11.95
C ARG A 104 15.53 15.66 12.64
N ASP A 105 16.35 16.56 12.06
CA ASP A 105 16.60 17.89 12.60
C ASP A 105 15.88 19.04 11.86
N ARG A 106 15.14 18.76 10.78
CA ARG A 106 14.21 19.74 10.17
C ARG A 106 12.77 19.53 10.63
N HIS A 107 12.61 19.33 11.93
CA HIS A 107 11.34 19.62 12.58
C HIS A 107 11.13 21.15 12.50
N PRO A 108 10.04 21.67 11.89
CA PRO A 108 9.68 23.06 12.13
C PRO A 108 9.41 23.17 13.64
N GLN A 109 10.28 23.89 14.35
CA GLN A 109 10.14 24.18 15.78
C GLN A 109 8.91 25.05 16.04
N ARG A 110 7.70 24.51 15.89
CA ARG A 110 6.44 25.09 16.38
C ARG A 110 5.44 24.01 16.73
N VAL A 111 5.85 23.04 17.55
CA VAL A 111 4.91 22.35 18.44
C VAL A 111 5.49 22.44 19.85
N GLY A 112 4.93 23.37 20.63
CA GLY A 112 5.32 23.59 22.01
C GLY A 112 5.12 22.32 22.85
N ARG A 113 6.21 21.85 23.46
CA ARG A 113 6.17 20.89 24.57
C ARG A 113 5.38 21.52 25.72
N ARG A 114 4.16 21.03 25.99
CA ARG A 114 3.65 21.02 27.37
C ARG A 114 3.92 19.62 27.92
N SER A 115 4.86 19.58 28.86
CA SER A 115 5.34 18.38 29.54
C SER A 115 4.21 17.68 30.30
N ALA A 116 4.03 16.39 30.01
CA ALA A 116 3.29 15.46 30.84
C ALA A 116 4.17 14.97 32.01
N GLN A 117 4.62 15.90 32.86
CA GLN A 117 5.27 15.60 34.14
C GLN A 117 4.57 16.42 35.21
N GLY A 118 3.69 15.77 35.99
CA GLY A 118 3.00 16.40 37.12
C GLY A 118 1.50 16.15 37.24
N ALA A 119 0.95 15.06 36.70
CA ALA A 119 -0.30 14.49 37.23
C ALA A 119 0.10 13.46 38.31
N TRP A 120 -0.41 13.61 39.54
CA TRP A 120 -0.53 12.61 40.64
C TRP A 120 -0.33 13.17 42.06
N ARG A 121 -0.11 14.48 42.25
CA ARG A 121 -0.22 15.10 43.59
C ARG A 121 -1.00 16.40 43.47
N HIS A 122 -2.21 16.40 44.04
CA HIS A 122 -3.07 17.53 44.46
C HIS A 122 -4.55 17.17 44.26
N VAL A 123 -4.93 16.05 44.88
CA VAL A 123 -6.22 15.93 45.54
C VAL A 123 -6.36 17.12 46.52
N LEU A 124 -7.51 17.81 46.48
CA LEU A 124 -7.97 18.92 47.33
C LEU A 124 -7.52 20.35 46.97
N ARG A 125 -8.36 21.08 46.20
CA ARG A 125 -9.05 22.32 46.64
C ARG A 125 -9.80 22.98 45.47
N ALA A 126 -11.10 23.18 45.66
CA ALA A 126 -11.93 24.05 44.83
C ALA A 126 -11.76 25.53 45.22
N PRO A 127 -12.06 26.48 44.31
CA PRO A 127 -12.59 27.77 44.71
C PRO A 127 -14.03 27.98 44.21
N ARG A 128 -14.83 28.49 45.15
CA ARG A 128 -16.25 28.83 45.09
C ARG A 128 -16.48 30.17 44.37
N ARG A 129 -17.61 30.25 43.64
CA ARG A 129 -18.50 31.42 43.41
C ARG A 129 -17.94 32.53 42.49
N LEU A 130 -18.72 33.26 41.68
CA LEU A 130 -20.12 33.66 41.75
C LEU A 130 -20.66 33.90 40.31
N ARG A 131 -21.81 33.31 39.97
CA ARG A 131 -22.56 33.60 38.74
C ARG A 131 -23.18 35.00 38.84
N ARG A 132 -22.93 35.91 37.89
CA ARG A 132 -23.83 37.04 37.63
C ARG A 132 -24.76 36.64 36.48
N ARG A 133 -26.06 36.54 36.79
CA ARG A 133 -27.14 36.26 35.85
C ARG A 133 -27.38 37.48 34.96
N ALA A 134 -27.40 37.30 33.65
CA ALA A 134 -28.00 38.28 32.75
C ALA A 134 -29.54 38.14 32.80
N PRO A 135 -30.31 39.24 32.84
CA PRO A 135 -31.77 39.17 32.83
C PRO A 135 -32.29 38.81 31.43
N VAL A 136 -33.42 38.12 31.41
CA VAL A 136 -34.03 37.47 30.26
C VAL A 136 -35.36 38.15 29.91
N ARG A 137 -35.60 38.29 28.59
CA ARG A 137 -36.89 38.42 27.86
C ARG A 137 -37.56 39.81 27.82
N PRO A 138 -38.49 40.09 26.87
CA PRO A 138 -39.25 39.15 26.03
C PRO A 138 -39.36 39.49 24.52
N ILE A 139 -40.08 38.57 23.87
CA ILE A 139 -40.44 38.39 22.46
C ILE A 139 -41.64 39.26 22.06
N GLY A 140 -41.66 39.77 20.82
CA GLY A 140 -42.87 40.28 20.12
C GLY A 140 -42.50 40.90 18.77
N ARG A 141 -42.65 40.22 17.63
CA ARG A 141 -43.82 40.02 16.74
C ARG A 141 -44.23 41.25 15.89
N SER A 142 -44.02 41.08 14.57
CA SER A 142 -44.89 41.41 13.42
C SER A 142 -45.24 42.85 12.99
N ARG A 143 -45.07 43.01 11.66
CA ARG A 143 -45.94 43.67 10.66
C ARG A 143 -45.89 45.21 10.53
N GLY A 144 -45.84 45.62 9.27
CA GLY A 144 -45.88 46.99 8.74
C GLY A 144 -45.40 46.94 7.31
#